data_AF-A0A7S8MV32-F1
#
_entry.id   AF-A0A7S8MV32-F1
#
_cell.length_a   1.000
_cell.length_b   1.000
_cell.length_c   1.000
_cell.angle_alpha   90.00
_cell.angle_beta   90.00
_cell.angle_gamma   90.00
#
_symmetry.space_group_name_H-M   'P 1'
#
loop_
_entity.id
_entity.type
_entity.pdbx_description
1 polymer ?
#
loop_
_entity_poly.entity_id
_entity_poly.type
_entity_poly.pdbx_seq_one_letter_code
_entity_poly.pdbx_strand_id
1 'polypeptide(L)' 'MKTLNFCLFLVIISSLTVRVFCLNDRFLTVNDNYVICLYINKSFVNCENLCKAYMNAKDGFCRQPHCFCTDVE' A
#
# COMPACT_ATOMS: atom_id res chain seq x y z
N MET A 1 3.35 31.59 -21.96
CA MET A 1 4.35 31.01 -21.02
C MET A 1 3.77 30.72 -19.63
N LYS A 2 2.86 31.53 -19.08
CA LYS A 2 2.32 31.32 -17.70
C LYS A 2 1.52 30.02 -17.52
N THR A 3 0.71 29.63 -18.49
CA THR A 3 -0.13 28.43 -18.43
C THR A 3 0.66 27.12 -18.42
N LEU A 4 1.71 27.02 -19.25
CA LEU A 4 2.58 25.84 -19.31
C LEU A 4 3.27 25.57 -17.97
N ASN A 5 3.79 26.61 -17.32
CA ASN A 5 4.44 26.49 -16.01
C ASN A 5 3.48 26.02 -14.93
N PHE A 6 2.22 26.47 -14.97
CA PHE A 6 1.19 26.02 -14.02
C PHE A 6 0.87 24.53 -14.20
N CYS A 7 0.71 24.05 -15.44
CA CYS A 7 0.50 22.63 -15.71
C CYS A 7 1.69 21.77 -15.25
N LEU A 8 2.92 22.21 -15.51
CA LEU A 8 4.13 21.52 -15.05
C LEU A 8 4.20 21.41 -13.53
N PHE A 9 3.87 22.50 -12.81
CA PHE A 9 3.81 22.50 -11.35
C PHE A 9 2.80 21.48 -10.81
N LEU A 10 1.61 21.40 -11.40
CA LEU A 10 0.60 20.41 -11.03
C LEU A 10 1.08 18.98 -11.25
N VAL A 11 1.74 18.70 -12.38
CA VAL A 11 2.28 17.36 -12.69
C VAL A 11 3.39 16.95 -11.72
N ILE A 12 4.25 17.89 -11.31
CA ILE A 12 5.30 17.62 -10.33
C ILE A 12 4.68 17.31 -8.98
N ILE A 13 3.73 18.11 -8.50
CA ILE A 13 3.04 17.86 -7.22
C ILE A 13 2.27 16.54 -7.25
N SER A 14 1.53 16.26 -8.33
CA SER A 14 0.81 14.99 -8.44
C SER A 14 1.79 13.81 -8.43
N SER A 15 2.91 13.92 -9.13
CA SER A 15 3.94 12.88 -9.13
C SER A 15 4.60 12.69 -7.77
N LEU A 16 4.83 13.78 -7.02
CA LEU A 16 5.36 13.73 -5.66
C LEU A 16 4.37 13.07 -4.70
N THR A 17 3.09 13.47 -4.73
CA THR A 17 2.06 12.88 -3.86
C THR A 17 1.84 11.39 -4.17
N VAL A 18 1.76 11.00 -5.44
CA VAL A 18 1.66 9.58 -5.84
C VAL A 18 2.87 8.81 -5.35
N ARG A 19 4.09 9.36 -5.48
CA ARG A 19 5.29 8.72 -4.91
C ARG A 19 5.21 8.57 -3.40
N VAL A 20 4.71 9.58 -2.67
CA VAL A 20 4.56 9.50 -1.21
C VAL A 20 3.55 8.41 -0.82
N PHE A 21 2.40 8.32 -1.51
CA PHE A 21 1.45 7.23 -1.28
C PHE A 21 2.09 5.85 -1.59
N CYS A 22 2.79 5.73 -2.72
CA CYS A 22 3.50 4.49 -3.07
C CYS A 22 4.66 4.15 -2.14
N LEU A 23 5.26 5.12 -1.44
CA LEU A 23 6.36 4.88 -0.50
C LEU A 23 5.87 4.24 0.80
N ASN A 24 4.62 4.49 1.18
CA ASN A 24 4.03 3.94 2.38
C ASN A 24 3.40 2.58 2.11
N ASP A 25 2.91 2.34 0.89
CA ASP A 25 2.29 1.07 0.54
C ASP A 25 3.32 -0.05 0.38
N ARG A 26 3.11 -1.19 1.04
CA ARG A 26 4.01 -2.36 0.95
C ARG A 26 3.33 -3.67 1.30
N PHE A 27 3.95 -4.78 0.91
CA PHE A 27 3.48 -6.10 1.30
C PHE A 27 3.69 -6.34 2.80
N LEU A 28 2.72 -6.99 3.43
CA LEU A 28 2.80 -7.37 4.83
C LEU A 28 3.89 -8.43 5.04
N THR A 29 4.83 -8.13 5.93
CA THR A 29 5.83 -9.09 6.42
C THR A 29 5.66 -9.32 7.91
N VAL A 30 5.68 -10.59 8.33
CA VAL A 30 5.68 -11.01 9.74
C VAL A 30 6.85 -11.96 9.93
N ASN A 31 7.78 -11.64 10.84
CA ASN A 31 9.03 -12.37 11.01
C ASN A 31 9.77 -12.59 9.68
N ASP A 32 9.93 -11.52 8.90
CA ASP A 32 10.56 -11.51 7.56
C ASP A 32 9.90 -12.40 6.49
N ASN A 33 8.69 -12.90 6.74
CA ASN A 33 7.93 -13.70 5.79
C ASN A 33 6.70 -12.95 5.27
N TYR A 34 6.47 -13.01 3.96
CA TYR A 34 5.26 -12.44 3.35
C TYR A 34 4.01 -13.20 3.79
N VAL A 35 2.99 -12.45 4.21
CA VAL A 35 1.73 -13.05 4.63
C VAL A 35 0.89 -13.39 3.39
N ILE A 36 0.60 -14.68 3.22
CA ILE A 36 -0.23 -15.21 2.13
C ILE A 36 -1.71 -15.05 2.52
N CYS A 37 -2.50 -14.45 1.63
CA CYS A 37 -3.94 -14.23 1.84
C CYS A 37 -4.84 -15.34 1.29
N LEU A 38 -4.27 -16.25 0.50
CA LEU A 38 -4.94 -17.42 -0.05
C LEU A 38 -4.26 -18.69 0.43
N TYR A 39 -4.88 -19.38 1.40
CA TYR A 39 -4.48 -20.74 1.72
C TYR A 39 -5.35 -21.73 0.95
N ILE A 40 -4.73 -22.75 0.38
CA ILE A 40 -5.40 -23.82 -0.39
C ILE A 40 -6.52 -24.50 0.45
N ASN A 41 -6.49 -24.39 1.78
CA ASN A 41 -7.31 -25.24 2.66
C ASN A 41 -7.96 -24.59 3.90
N LYS A 42 -8.00 -23.26 4.11
CA LYS A 42 -8.85 -22.63 5.17
C LYS A 42 -8.68 -21.11 5.27
N SER A 43 -9.77 -20.47 5.70
CA SER A 43 -9.96 -19.09 6.18
C SER A 43 -9.29 -17.98 5.36
N PHE A 44 -10.11 -17.14 4.73
CA PHE A 44 -9.65 -15.86 4.17
C PHE A 44 -8.90 -15.09 5.25
N VAL A 45 -7.64 -14.76 4.96
CA VAL A 45 -6.86 -13.90 5.84
C VAL A 45 -7.42 -12.49 5.75
N ASN A 46 -7.81 -11.94 6.89
CA ASN A 46 -8.21 -10.55 6.96
C ASN A 46 -6.97 -9.66 6.90
N CYS A 47 -6.49 -9.38 5.68
CA CYS A 47 -5.31 -8.54 5.45
C CYS A 47 -5.48 -7.14 6.04
N GLU A 48 -6.68 -6.57 6.04
CA GLU A 48 -6.95 -5.26 6.63
C GLU A 48 -6.60 -5.25 8.12
N ASN A 49 -7.13 -6.21 8.88
CA ASN A 49 -6.85 -6.35 10.30
C ASN A 49 -5.36 -6.59 10.57
N LEU A 50 -4.70 -7.43 9.75
CA LEU A 50 -3.27 -7.70 9.94
C LEU A 50 -2.39 -6.50 9.60
N CYS A 51 -2.68 -5.78 8.51
CA CYS A 51 -1.94 -4.58 8.13
C CYS A 51 -2.05 -3.48 9.20
N LYS A 52 -3.25 -3.28 9.77
CA LYS A 52 -3.47 -2.40 10.91
C LYS A 52 -2.68 -2.85 12.14
N ALA A 53 -2.70 -4.14 12.46
CA ALA A 53 -2.07 -4.67 13.67
C ALA A 53 -0.53 -4.71 13.64
N TYR A 54 0.07 -5.08 12.49
CA TYR A 54 1.52 -5.32 12.41
C TYR A 54 2.31 -4.17 11.80
N MET A 55 1.67 -3.31 11.01
CA MET A 55 2.36 -2.24 10.28
C MET A 55 1.78 -0.85 10.58
N ASN A 56 0.75 -0.71 11.42
CA ASN A 56 0.04 0.57 11.61
C ASN A 56 -0.44 1.16 10.27
N ALA A 57 -0.88 0.30 9.36
CA ALA A 57 -1.43 0.70 8.07
C ALA A 57 -2.87 1.19 8.24
N LYS A 58 -3.31 2.10 7.36
CA LYS A 58 -4.71 2.54 7.34
C LYS A 58 -5.66 1.47 6.80
N ASP A 59 -5.20 0.69 5.82
CA ASP A 59 -5.98 -0.34 5.16
C ASP A 59 -5.06 -1.47 4.66
N GLY A 60 -5.66 -2.59 4.27
CA GLY A 60 -4.95 -3.74 3.72
C GLY A 60 -5.86 -4.69 2.97
N PHE A 61 -5.37 -5.23 1.85
CA PHE A 61 -6.15 -6.14 1.02
C PHE A 61 -5.29 -7.28 0.45
N CYS A 62 -5.96 -8.31 -0.04
CA CYS A 62 -5.30 -9.44 -0.69
C CYS A 62 -4.93 -9.07 -2.12
N ARG A 63 -3.63 -8.83 -2.37
CA ARG A 63 -3.05 -8.71 -3.71
C ARG A 63 -2.37 -10.03 -4.05
N GLN A 64 -3.14 -10.94 -4.63
CA GLN A 64 -2.84 -12.37 -4.71
C GLN A 64 -1.36 -12.65 -5.09
N PRO A 65 -0.67 -13.55 -4.35
CA PRO A 65 -1.17 -14.32 -3.21
C PRO A 65 -0.94 -13.65 -1.84
N HIS A 66 -0.49 -12.40 -1.76
CA HIS A 66 -0.03 -11.79 -0.50
C HIS A 66 -0.91 -10.64 0.00
N CYS A 67 -0.86 -10.37 1.31
CA CYS A 67 -1.45 -9.16 1.88
C CYS A 67 -0.63 -7.92 1.50
N PHE A 68 -1.31 -6.90 1.02
CA PHE A 68 -0.75 -5.59 0.67
C PHE A 68 -1.37 -4.52 1.57
N CYS A 69 -0.53 -3.76 2.25
CA CYS A 69 -0.92 -2.72 3.20
C CYS A 69 -0.76 -1.35 2.55
N THR A 70 -1.72 -0.46 2.77
CA THR A 70 -1.69 0.89 2.23
C THR A 70 -1.63 1.94 3.32
N ASP A 71 -0.98 3.07 3.03
CA ASP A 71 -0.75 4.16 3.97
C ASP A 71 -0.10 3.64 5.28
N VAL A 72 1.00 2.89 5.16
CA VAL A 72 1.79 2.43 6.31
C VAL A 72 2.57 3.61 6.90
N GLU A 73 2.37 3.86 8.20
CA GLU A 73 3.10 4.88 8.96
C GLU A 73 4.50 4.42 9.43
#